data_AF-A0A483MAV4-F1
#
_entry.id   AF-A0A483MAV4-F1
#
_cell.length_a   1.000
_cell.length_b   1.000
_cell.length_c   1.000
_cell.angle_alpha   90.00
_cell.angle_beta   90.00
_cell.angle_gamma   90.00
#
_symmetry.space_group_name_H-M   'P 1'
#
loop_
_entity.id
_entity.type
_entity.pdbx_description
1 polymer ?
#
loop_
_entity_poly.entity_id
_entity_poly.type
_entity_poly.pdbx_seq_one_letter_code
_entity_poly.pdbx_strand_id
1 'polypeptide(L)'
;MSLIRPALVLFILLTLLTGGVYPLLTTSLGQWWFNPQANGSLIRLNGEVHGSALIGQNFTAAGYFQGRPSATAETADNPMASGGSNLAASNPALDKAVSERVQALRAANPDADPRVPVELVTTSASGLDNNLTPAAALWQVPRVAQARQLSVEQVTQLVNQATQTPLLSFLGQPVVNILQLNMALDALKDK
;
A
#
# COMPACT_ATOMS: atom_id res chain seq x y z
N MET A 1 -19.98 32.69 -40.78
CA MET A 1 -19.48 31.38 -41.27
C MET A 1 -17.95 31.21 -41.25
N SER A 2 -17.12 32.25 -41.05
CA SER A 2 -15.65 32.12 -41.15
C SER A 2 -14.95 31.42 -39.97
N LEU A 3 -15.63 31.19 -38.85
CA LEU A 3 -15.05 30.58 -37.65
C LEU A 3 -15.23 29.06 -37.56
N ILE A 4 -16.12 28.47 -38.37
CA ILE A 4 -16.44 27.03 -38.28
C ILE A 4 -15.23 26.18 -38.70
N ARG A 5 -14.57 26.55 -39.80
CA ARG A 5 -13.38 25.84 -40.29
C ARG A 5 -12.21 25.89 -39.30
N PRO A 6 -11.75 27.06 -38.79
CA PRO A 6 -10.64 27.08 -37.84
C PRO A 6 -11.01 26.38 -36.53
N ALA A 7 -12.26 26.47 -36.06
CA ALA A 7 -12.70 25.74 -34.87
C ALA A 7 -12.62 24.21 -35.03
N LEU A 8 -13.11 23.67 -36.16
CA LEU A 8 -13.04 22.23 -36.43
C LEU A 8 -11.59 21.75 -36.61
N VAL A 9 -10.76 22.51 -37.32
CA VAL A 9 -9.35 22.15 -37.52
C VAL A 9 -8.61 22.14 -36.18
N LEU A 10 -8.80 23.16 -35.34
CA LEU A 10 -8.17 23.22 -34.03
C LEU A 10 -8.63 22.06 -33.14
N PHE A 11 -9.93 21.76 -33.13
CA PHE A 11 -10.50 20.65 -32.37
C PHE A 11 -9.88 19.31 -32.79
N ILE A 12 -9.83 19.02 -34.09
CA ILE A 12 -9.25 17.77 -34.61
C ILE A 12 -7.75 17.71 -34.30
N LEU A 13 -7.02 18.80 -34.56
CA LEU A 13 -5.57 18.86 -34.30
C LEU A 13 -5.27 18.59 -32.82
N LEU A 14 -5.93 19.28 -31.91
CA LEU A 14 -5.72 19.09 -30.48
C LEU A 14 -6.15 17.69 -30.01
N THR A 15 -7.22 17.13 -30.57
CA THR A 15 -7.64 15.76 -30.28
C THR A 15 -6.58 14.74 -30.69
N LEU A 16 -6.03 14.87 -31.89
CA LEU A 16 -4.96 13.97 -32.37
C LEU A 16 -3.66 14.16 -31.57
N LEU A 17 -3.35 15.40 -31.19
CA LEU A 17 -2.15 15.70 -30.42
C LEU A 17 -2.26 15.17 -28.98
N THR A 18 -3.34 15.46 -28.25
CA THR A 18 -3.49 15.09 -26.84
C THR A 18 -4.01 13.67 -26.63
N GLY A 19 -4.79 13.13 -27.57
CA GLY A 19 -5.32 11.77 -27.52
C GLY A 19 -4.50 10.73 -28.28
N GLY A 20 -3.61 11.16 -29.19
CA GLY A 20 -2.76 10.26 -29.99
C GLY A 20 -1.28 10.45 -29.72
N VAL A 21 -0.72 11.60 -30.14
CA VAL A 21 0.72 11.86 -30.06
C VAL A 21 1.21 11.82 -28.61
N TYR A 22 0.52 12.50 -27.70
CA TYR A 22 0.90 12.58 -26.29
C TYR A 22 0.94 11.21 -25.59
N PRO A 23 -0.13 10.38 -25.58
CA PRO A 23 -0.08 9.09 -24.89
C PRO A 23 0.91 8.11 -25.54
N LEU A 24 1.09 8.14 -26.86
CA LEU A 24 2.08 7.29 -27.53
C LEU A 24 3.52 7.69 -27.16
N LEU A 25 3.80 8.99 -27.13
CA LEU A 25 5.11 9.50 -26.74
C LEU A 25 5.44 9.16 -25.29
N THR A 26 4.51 9.42 -24.35
CA THR A 26 4.72 9.10 -22.93
C THR A 26 4.85 7.61 -22.69
N THR A 27 4.04 6.78 -23.37
CA THR A 27 4.15 5.32 -23.29
C THR A 27 5.50 4.83 -23.81
N SER A 28 5.94 5.33 -24.97
CA SER A 28 7.21 4.90 -25.58
C SER A 28 8.41 5.27 -24.71
N LEU A 29 8.44 6.50 -24.21
CA LEU A 29 9.51 6.95 -23.31
C LEU A 29 9.47 6.22 -21.96
N GLY A 30 8.27 5.99 -21.40
CA GLY A 30 8.09 5.25 -20.16
C GLY A 30 8.57 3.80 -20.27
N GLN A 31 8.22 3.12 -21.35
CA GLN A 31 8.66 1.75 -21.61
C GLN A 31 10.17 1.65 -21.87
N TRP A 32 10.78 2.68 -22.46
CA TRP A 32 12.22 2.71 -22.73
C TRP A 32 13.05 3.00 -21.47
N TRP A 33 12.69 4.02 -20.69
CA TRP A 33 13.51 4.43 -19.54
C TRP A 33 13.11 3.78 -18.22
N PHE A 34 11.83 3.43 -18.04
CA PHE A 34 11.26 3.01 -16.76
C PHE A 34 10.37 1.77 -16.93
N ASN A 35 10.84 0.77 -17.68
CA ASN A 35 10.07 -0.42 -18.03
C ASN A 35 9.37 -1.09 -16.83
N PRO A 36 10.03 -1.35 -15.67
CA PRO A 36 9.35 -1.98 -14.54
C PRO A 36 8.19 -1.14 -13.99
N GLN A 37 8.39 0.17 -13.83
CA GLN A 37 7.40 1.09 -13.28
C GLN A 37 6.24 1.33 -14.25
N ALA A 38 6.54 1.48 -15.55
CA ALA A 38 5.54 1.63 -16.60
C ALA A 38 4.62 0.40 -16.72
N ASN A 39 5.12 -0.78 -16.35
CA ASN A 39 4.36 -2.04 -16.30
C ASN A 39 3.81 -2.37 -14.90
N GLY A 40 3.74 -1.38 -13.99
CA GLY A 40 3.05 -1.48 -12.70
C GLY A 40 3.91 -1.94 -11.52
N SER A 41 5.24 -1.95 -11.65
CA SER A 41 6.18 -2.32 -10.58
C SER A 41 5.87 -3.71 -9.98
N LEU A 42 5.53 -4.67 -10.84
CA LEU A 42 5.12 -6.01 -10.44
C LEU A 42 6.28 -6.76 -9.79
N ILE A 43 5.99 -7.44 -8.68
CA ILE A 43 6.92 -8.33 -8.01
C ILE A 43 6.61 -9.75 -8.46
N ARG A 44 7.62 -10.41 -9.03
CA ARG A 44 7.52 -11.78 -9.55
C ARG A 44 8.45 -12.72 -8.82
N LEU A 45 7.94 -13.88 -8.43
CA LEU A 45 8.71 -14.98 -7.85
C LEU A 45 8.46 -16.20 -8.74
N ASN A 46 9.52 -16.86 -9.21
CA ASN A 46 9.42 -18.05 -10.07
C ASN A 46 8.51 -17.87 -11.32
N GLY A 47 8.43 -16.65 -11.86
CA GLY A 47 7.61 -16.32 -13.02
C GLY A 47 6.16 -15.95 -12.70
N GLU A 48 5.68 -16.20 -11.48
CA GLU A 48 4.33 -15.85 -11.02
C GLU A 48 4.28 -14.42 -10.46
N VAL A 49 3.14 -13.75 -10.62
CA VAL A 49 2.94 -12.39 -10.10
C VAL A 49 2.41 -12.49 -8.67
N HIS A 50 3.22 -12.03 -7.72
CA HIS A 50 2.84 -12.01 -6.29
C HIS A 50 2.24 -10.67 -5.86
N GLY A 51 2.26 -9.66 -6.72
CA GLY A 51 1.68 -8.34 -6.45
C GLY A 51 2.45 -7.22 -7.14
N SER A 52 2.25 -6.00 -6.65
CA SER A 52 3.00 -4.80 -7.04
C SER A 52 3.66 -4.20 -5.82
N ALA A 53 4.84 -3.61 -6.00
CA ALA A 53 5.49 -2.83 -4.95
C ALA A 53 4.65 -1.61 -4.52
N LEU A 54 3.54 -1.29 -5.18
CA LEU A 54 2.69 -0.12 -4.93
C LEU A 54 1.30 -0.47 -4.37
N ILE A 55 0.94 -1.75 -4.25
CA ILE A 55 -0.42 -2.18 -3.90
C ILE A 55 -0.39 -2.99 -2.61
N GLY A 56 -1.23 -2.58 -1.65
CA GLY A 56 -1.48 -3.31 -0.42
C GLY A 56 -2.23 -4.62 -0.67
N GLN A 57 -1.98 -5.62 0.18
CA GLN A 57 -2.70 -6.89 0.15
C GLN A 57 -3.25 -7.20 1.52
N ASN A 58 -4.37 -7.91 1.55
CA ASN A 58 -5.03 -8.30 2.78
C ASN A 58 -4.29 -9.45 3.48
N PHE A 59 -3.29 -9.11 4.29
CA PHE A 59 -2.57 -10.06 5.13
C PHE A 59 -3.31 -10.28 6.46
N THR A 60 -3.82 -11.50 6.68
CA THR A 60 -4.57 -11.85 7.90
C THR A 60 -3.88 -12.88 8.79
N ALA A 61 -2.91 -13.64 8.26
CA ALA A 61 -2.27 -14.71 9.02
C ALA A 61 -1.33 -14.16 10.12
N ALA A 62 -1.24 -14.87 11.24
CA ALA A 62 -0.45 -14.46 12.41
C ALA A 62 1.06 -14.32 12.14
N GLY A 63 1.57 -15.02 11.13
CA GLY A 63 2.97 -14.94 10.72
C GLY A 63 3.31 -13.78 9.78
N TYR A 64 2.36 -12.93 9.40
CA TYR A 64 2.62 -11.78 8.54
C TYR A 64 2.39 -10.46 9.27
N PHE A 65 3.08 -9.42 8.79
CA PHE A 65 2.74 -8.05 9.12
C PHE A 65 1.41 -7.70 8.47
N GLN A 66 0.50 -7.14 9.27
CA GLN A 66 -0.80 -6.69 8.80
C GLN A 66 -0.68 -5.21 8.44
N GLY A 67 -1.23 -4.85 7.28
CA GLY A 67 -1.31 -3.46 6.82
C GLY A 67 -2.43 -2.69 7.51
N ARG A 68 -2.71 -1.50 6.98
CA ARG A 68 -3.87 -0.71 7.40
C ARG A 68 -5.17 -1.40 6.95
N PRO A 69 -6.27 -1.27 7.70
CA PRO A 69 -7.54 -1.85 7.28
C PRO A 69 -8.00 -1.21 5.97
N SER A 70 -8.45 -2.04 5.03
CA SER A 70 -9.07 -1.59 3.79
C SER A 70 -10.59 -1.53 3.91
N ALA A 71 -11.19 -0.56 3.21
CA ALA A 71 -12.63 -0.34 3.15
C ALA A 71 -13.17 -0.40 1.70
N THR A 72 -12.46 -1.12 0.83
CA THR A 72 -12.90 -1.35 -0.55
C THR A 72 -14.17 -2.19 -0.63
N ALA A 73 -14.89 -2.07 -1.76
CA ALA A 73 -16.10 -2.84 -1.99
C ALA A 73 -15.81 -4.35 -2.17
N GLU A 74 -16.77 -5.17 -1.74
CA GLU A 74 -16.79 -6.65 -1.79
C GLU A 74 -15.74 -7.33 -0.90
N THR A 75 -14.47 -7.01 -1.10
CA THR A 75 -13.34 -7.59 -0.37
C THR A 75 -12.33 -6.51 -0.01
N ALA A 76 -11.57 -6.73 1.06
CA ALA A 76 -10.48 -5.84 1.47
C ALA A 76 -9.33 -5.86 0.45
N ASP A 77 -8.75 -4.69 0.21
CA ASP A 77 -7.65 -4.45 -0.73
C ASP A 77 -8.00 -4.80 -2.19
N ASN A 78 -9.26 -4.58 -2.59
CA ASN A 78 -9.74 -4.85 -3.95
C ASN A 78 -9.33 -3.72 -4.93
N PRO A 79 -8.41 -3.97 -5.89
CA PRO A 79 -7.94 -2.95 -6.82
C PRO A 79 -9.00 -2.46 -7.80
N MET A 80 -10.09 -3.23 -8.00
CA MET A 80 -11.20 -2.85 -8.87
C MET A 80 -12.12 -1.80 -8.23
N ALA A 81 -12.06 -1.62 -6.90
CA ALA A 81 -12.86 -0.65 -6.18
C ALA A 81 -12.10 0.66 -5.91
N SER A 82 -10.85 0.57 -5.43
CA SER A 82 -9.96 1.70 -5.14
C SER A 82 -10.67 2.88 -4.44
N GLY A 83 -11.14 2.66 -3.21
CA GLY A 83 -11.85 3.66 -2.42
C GLY A 83 -11.66 3.48 -0.92
N GLY A 84 -11.95 4.54 -0.16
CA GLY A 84 -11.79 4.59 1.29
C GLY A 84 -13.12 4.72 2.05
N SER A 85 -13.03 4.62 3.38
CA SER A 85 -14.16 4.90 4.27
C SER A 85 -14.43 6.40 4.33
N ASN A 86 -15.63 6.82 3.92
CA ASN A 86 -16.08 8.21 3.97
C ASN A 86 -16.92 8.52 5.22
N LEU A 87 -16.72 7.76 6.30
CA LEU A 87 -17.41 8.01 7.57
C LEU A 87 -16.83 9.27 8.24
N ALA A 88 -17.71 10.21 8.61
CA ALA A 88 -17.32 11.40 9.35
C ALA A 88 -16.95 11.08 10.81
N ALA A 89 -16.16 11.95 11.43
CA ALA A 89 -15.79 11.81 12.85
C ALA A 89 -17.00 11.84 13.81
N SER A 90 -18.10 12.47 13.41
CA SER A 90 -19.36 12.49 14.17
C SER A 90 -20.23 11.25 13.94
N ASN A 91 -19.81 10.31 13.09
CA ASN A 91 -20.60 9.13 12.77
C ASN A 91 -20.32 8.01 13.79
N PRO A 92 -21.31 7.57 14.58
CA PRO A 92 -21.11 6.54 15.60
C PRO A 92 -20.70 5.17 15.04
N ALA A 93 -20.94 4.90 13.75
CA ALA A 93 -20.46 3.69 13.10
C ALA A 93 -18.92 3.65 13.01
N LEU A 94 -18.27 4.81 12.92
CA LEU A 94 -16.81 4.89 12.92
C LEU A 94 -16.25 4.51 14.30
N ASP A 95 -16.83 5.04 15.38
CA ASP A 95 -16.42 4.72 16.74
C ASP A 95 -16.55 3.22 17.03
N LYS A 96 -17.66 2.62 16.59
CA LYS A 96 -17.87 1.17 16.69
C LYS A 96 -16.79 0.38 15.97
N ALA A 97 -16.54 0.70 14.69
CA ALA A 97 -15.54 -0.01 13.88
C ALA A 97 -14.12 0.13 14.45
N VAL A 98 -13.77 1.32 14.94
CA VAL A 98 -12.48 1.58 15.60
C VAL A 98 -12.35 0.76 16.89
N SER A 99 -13.38 0.75 17.74
CA SER A 99 -13.38 -0.03 18.98
C SER A 99 -13.22 -1.54 18.72
N GLU A 100 -13.93 -2.08 17.74
CA GLU A 100 -13.84 -3.49 17.34
C GLU A 100 -12.42 -3.85 16.85
N ARG A 101 -11.82 -3.00 16.01
CA ARG A 101 -10.44 -3.22 15.53
C ARG A 101 -9.42 -3.13 16.65
N VAL A 102 -9.55 -2.19 17.59
CA VAL A 102 -8.66 -2.08 18.75
C VAL A 102 -8.72 -3.36 19.59
N GLN A 103 -9.91 -3.89 19.83
CA GLN A 103 -10.09 -5.14 20.59
C GLN A 103 -9.45 -6.32 19.86
N ALA A 104 -9.72 -6.47 18.56
CA ALA A 104 -9.13 -7.53 17.73
C ALA A 104 -7.59 -7.46 17.69
N LEU A 105 -7.03 -6.26 17.52
CA LEU A 105 -5.58 -6.07 17.48
C LEU A 105 -4.91 -6.39 18.82
N ARG A 106 -5.51 -6.01 19.94
CA ARG A 106 -5.01 -6.38 21.27
C ARG A 106 -5.06 -7.89 21.51
N ALA A 107 -6.15 -8.53 21.11
CA ALA A 107 -6.29 -9.98 21.24
C ALA A 107 -5.26 -10.74 20.36
N ALA A 108 -4.97 -10.23 19.16
CA ALA A 108 -3.99 -10.82 18.27
C ALA A 108 -2.53 -10.55 18.70
N ASN A 109 -2.26 -9.46 19.44
CA ASN A 109 -0.93 -9.04 19.86
C ASN A 109 -0.86 -8.88 21.39
N PRO A 110 -0.99 -9.97 22.16
CA PRO A 110 -1.06 -9.91 23.63
C PRO A 110 0.23 -9.39 24.29
N ASP A 111 1.39 -9.60 23.64
CA ASP A 111 2.71 -9.22 24.15
C ASP A 111 3.18 -7.83 23.67
N ALA A 112 2.35 -7.10 22.92
CA ALA A 112 2.66 -5.76 22.43
C ALA A 112 2.20 -4.66 23.41
N ASP A 113 2.61 -3.40 23.16
CA ASP A 113 2.13 -2.24 23.93
C ASP A 113 0.58 -2.15 23.84
N PRO A 114 -0.15 -2.00 24.96
CA PRO A 114 -1.61 -1.88 24.94
C PRO A 114 -2.16 -0.70 24.13
N ARG A 115 -1.31 0.31 23.84
CA ARG A 115 -1.61 1.45 22.97
C ARG A 115 -1.40 1.05 21.53
N VAL A 116 -2.50 0.78 20.84
CA VAL A 116 -2.50 0.38 19.43
C VAL A 116 -2.18 1.61 18.54
N PRO A 117 -1.23 1.50 17.60
CA PRO A 117 -0.95 2.55 16.62
C PRO A 117 -2.18 2.92 15.78
N VAL A 118 -2.42 4.22 15.59
CA VAL A 118 -3.62 4.75 14.89
C VAL A 118 -3.71 4.23 13.45
N GLU A 119 -2.58 4.06 12.78
CA GLU A 119 -2.53 3.56 11.39
C GLU A 119 -3.14 2.16 11.23
N LEU A 120 -2.97 1.28 12.22
CA LEU A 120 -3.51 -0.08 12.19
C LEU A 120 -5.01 -0.14 12.46
N VAL A 121 -5.58 0.92 13.01
CA VAL A 121 -7.00 0.99 13.39
C VAL A 121 -7.81 1.78 12.36
N THR A 122 -7.18 2.76 11.72
CA THR A 122 -7.81 3.68 10.77
C THR A 122 -7.59 3.24 9.33
N THR A 123 -8.68 3.26 8.55
CA THR A 123 -8.64 2.87 7.15
C THR A 123 -7.86 3.87 6.30
N SER A 124 -7.23 3.38 5.23
CA SER A 124 -6.58 4.24 4.26
C SER A 124 -7.58 4.95 3.33
N ALA A 125 -7.15 6.03 2.70
CA ALA A 125 -7.98 6.80 1.77
C ALA A 125 -8.13 6.10 0.41
N SER A 126 -7.07 5.45 -0.09
CA SER A 126 -7.10 4.70 -1.35
C SER A 126 -7.75 3.32 -1.23
N GLY A 127 -7.76 2.75 -0.02
CA GLY A 127 -8.15 1.35 0.21
C GLY A 127 -7.11 0.32 -0.26
N LEU A 128 -5.94 0.75 -0.73
CA LEU A 128 -4.87 -0.09 -1.28
C LEU A 128 -3.49 0.30 -0.71
N ASP A 129 -3.48 0.87 0.48
CA ASP A 129 -2.26 1.37 1.12
C ASP A 129 -1.32 0.22 1.47
N ASN A 130 -0.12 0.24 0.90
CA ASN A 130 0.92 -0.76 1.10
C ASN A 130 1.93 -0.38 2.19
N ASN A 131 1.73 0.76 2.86
CA ASN A 131 2.70 1.34 3.77
C ASN A 131 2.21 1.40 5.21
N LEU A 132 3.16 1.28 6.14
CA LEU A 132 3.02 1.68 7.54
C LEU A 132 4.24 2.48 7.97
N THR A 133 4.10 3.30 9.00
CA THR A 133 5.29 3.83 9.68
C THR A 133 6.10 2.70 10.34
N PRO A 134 7.43 2.87 10.50
CA PRO A 134 8.25 1.91 11.21
C PRO A 134 7.75 1.62 12.63
N ALA A 135 7.22 2.63 13.32
CA ALA A 135 6.66 2.45 14.66
C ALA A 135 5.46 1.49 14.67
N ALA A 136 4.56 1.59 13.69
CA ALA A 136 3.41 0.70 13.57
C ALA A 136 3.81 -0.72 13.15
N ALA A 137 4.83 -0.87 12.29
CA ALA A 137 5.39 -2.18 11.95
C ALA A 137 6.08 -2.83 13.17
N LEU A 138 6.91 -2.08 13.90
CA LEU A 138 7.62 -2.55 15.08
C LEU A 138 6.69 -3.00 16.21
N TRP A 139 5.53 -2.35 16.36
CA TRP A 139 4.51 -2.76 17.34
C TRP A 139 4.02 -4.21 17.14
N GLN A 140 4.02 -4.71 15.90
CA GLN A 140 3.57 -6.08 15.56
C GLN A 140 4.67 -7.14 15.70
N VAL A 141 5.92 -6.74 15.94
CA VAL A 141 7.08 -7.64 15.92
C VAL A 141 6.95 -8.84 16.87
N PRO A 142 6.50 -8.69 18.13
CA PRO A 142 6.42 -9.83 19.05
C PRO A 142 5.57 -10.98 18.50
N ARG A 143 4.38 -10.65 17.96
CA ARG A 143 3.47 -11.61 17.34
C ARG A 143 4.11 -12.31 16.15
N VAL A 144 4.71 -11.54 15.24
CA VAL A 144 5.31 -12.09 14.00
C VAL A 144 6.52 -12.97 14.34
N ALA A 145 7.39 -12.52 15.25
CA ALA A 145 8.55 -13.26 15.71
C ALA A 145 8.15 -14.59 16.35
N GLN A 146 7.15 -14.59 17.23
CA GLN A 146 6.61 -15.80 17.86
C GLN A 146 6.02 -16.77 16.82
N ALA A 147 5.17 -16.29 15.92
CA ALA A 147 4.54 -17.13 14.90
C ALA A 147 5.54 -17.73 13.90
N ARG A 148 6.69 -17.08 13.71
CA ARG A 148 7.76 -17.51 12.79
C ARG A 148 8.93 -18.20 13.48
N GLN A 149 8.93 -18.29 14.80
CA GLN A 149 10.05 -18.83 15.59
C GLN A 149 11.38 -18.09 15.31
N LEU A 150 11.30 -16.77 15.08
CA LEU A 150 12.46 -15.90 14.88
C LEU A 150 12.71 -15.07 16.14
N SER A 151 13.93 -14.57 16.31
CA SER A 151 14.21 -13.60 17.38
C SER A 151 13.57 -12.25 17.10
N VAL A 152 13.20 -11.53 18.16
CA VAL A 152 12.64 -10.16 18.07
C VAL A 152 13.63 -9.23 17.39
N GLU A 153 14.92 -9.40 17.66
CA GLU A 153 16.03 -8.62 17.11
C GLU A 153 16.12 -8.80 15.59
N GLN A 154 16.04 -10.04 15.09
CA GLN A 154 16.09 -10.33 13.65
C GLN A 154 14.91 -9.67 12.91
N VAL A 155 13.70 -9.81 13.45
CA VAL A 155 12.50 -9.24 12.82
C VAL A 155 12.53 -7.70 12.88
N THR A 156 13.00 -7.13 13.98
CA THR A 156 13.21 -5.68 14.14
C THR A 156 14.21 -5.14 13.13
N GLN A 157 15.34 -5.84 12.94
CA GLN A 157 16.35 -5.48 11.94
C GLN A 157 15.77 -5.50 10.52
N LEU A 158 14.92 -6.49 10.22
CA LEU A 158 14.26 -6.56 8.91
C LEU A 158 13.32 -5.38 8.66
N VAL A 159 12.53 -4.97 9.67
CA VAL A 159 11.68 -3.77 9.58
C VAL A 159 12.52 -2.51 9.33
N ASN A 160 13.63 -2.36 10.06
CA ASN A 160 14.53 -1.21 9.89
C ASN A 160 15.19 -1.18 8.50
N GLN A 161 15.58 -2.34 7.96
CA GLN A 161 16.14 -2.45 6.61
C GLN A 161 15.11 -2.18 5.50
N ALA A 162 13.85 -2.54 5.74
CA ALA A 162 12.74 -2.28 4.82
C ALA A 162 12.20 -0.84 4.92
N THR A 163 12.70 -0.03 5.85
CA THR A 163 12.26 1.35 6.05
C THR A 163 12.83 2.27 4.96
N GLN A 164 11.94 2.93 4.24
CA GLN A 164 12.25 3.96 3.25
C GLN A 164 12.01 5.33 3.86
N THR A 165 13.00 6.21 3.81
CA THR A 165 12.89 7.58 4.30
C THR A 165 12.70 8.57 3.14
N PRO A 166 11.81 9.56 3.28
CA PRO A 166 11.71 10.65 2.32
C PRO A 166 13.04 11.42 2.22
N LEU A 167 13.30 12.02 1.06
CA LEU A 167 14.51 12.83 0.83
C LEU A 167 14.65 13.98 1.84
N LEU A 168 13.52 14.60 2.21
CA LEU A 168 13.44 15.65 3.22
C LEU A 168 12.31 15.32 4.19
N SER A 169 12.55 15.44 5.50
CA SER A 169 11.62 14.98 6.54
C SER A 169 10.24 15.64 6.55
N PHE A 170 10.06 16.79 5.88
CA PHE A 170 8.77 17.48 5.79
C PHE A 170 7.92 17.06 4.57
N LEU A 171 8.49 16.30 3.62
CA LEU A 171 7.78 15.83 2.42
C LEU A 171 6.88 14.62 2.71
N GLY A 172 7.14 13.90 3.80
CA GLY A 172 6.40 12.70 4.16
C GLY A 172 6.95 12.05 5.43
N GLN A 173 6.45 10.86 5.73
CA GLN A 173 6.90 10.05 6.85
C GLN A 173 7.81 8.92 6.36
N PRO A 174 8.73 8.40 7.20
CA PRO A 174 9.36 7.11 6.95
C PRO A 174 8.28 6.03 6.81
N VAL A 175 8.42 5.17 5.81
CA VAL A 175 7.44 4.12 5.50
C VAL A 175 8.11 2.76 5.34
N VAL A 176 7.35 1.72 5.63
CA VAL A 176 7.73 0.32 5.45
C VAL A 176 6.73 -0.31 4.48
N ASN A 177 7.23 -0.87 3.40
CA ASN A 177 6.41 -1.57 2.41
C ASN A 177 6.05 -2.97 2.92
N ILE A 178 4.76 -3.22 3.18
CA ILE A 178 4.30 -4.43 3.85
C ILE A 178 4.46 -5.68 3.00
N LEU A 179 4.18 -5.60 1.69
CA LEU A 179 4.35 -6.74 0.79
C LEU A 179 5.83 -7.14 0.72
N GLN A 180 6.72 -6.18 0.48
CA GLN A 180 8.16 -6.46 0.41
C GLN A 180 8.72 -6.97 1.74
N LEU A 181 8.26 -6.44 2.88
CA LEU A 181 8.65 -6.91 4.20
C LEU A 181 8.22 -8.37 4.43
N ASN A 182 6.97 -8.71 4.11
CA ASN A 182 6.45 -10.07 4.25
C ASN A 182 7.18 -11.06 3.32
N MET A 183 7.51 -10.65 2.10
CA MET A 183 8.31 -11.47 1.19
C MET A 183 9.74 -11.68 1.70
N ALA A 184 10.36 -10.63 2.27
CA ALA A 184 11.69 -10.76 2.86
C ALA A 184 11.67 -11.68 4.10
N LEU A 185 10.57 -11.66 4.86
CA LEU A 185 10.34 -12.57 5.99
C LEU A 185 10.20 -14.03 5.53
N ASP A 186 9.54 -14.29 4.40
CA ASP A 186 9.43 -15.63 3.82
C ASP A 186 10.80 -16.15 3.35
N ALA A 187 11.60 -15.30 2.71
CA ALA A 187 12.94 -15.64 2.24
C ALA A 187 13.94 -15.98 3.37
N LEU A 188 13.66 -15.60 4.63
CA LEU A 188 14.46 -16.00 5.78
C LEU A 188 14.19 -17.44 6.22
N LYS A 189 13.00 -17.99 5.94
CA LYS A 189 12.63 -19.36 6.30
C LYS A 189 13.25 -20.40 5.37
N ASP A 190 13.54 -20.01 4.14
CA ASP A 190 14.15 -20.87 3.12
C ASP A 190 15.69 -20.96 3.22
N LYS A 191 16.28 -20.38 4.28
CA LYS A 191 17.70 -20.49 4.62
C LYS A 191 17.90 -21.34 5.87
#